data_AF-A0A921LN04-F1
#
_entry.id   AF-A0A921LN04-F1
#
_cell.length_a   1.000
_cell.length_b   1.000
_cell.length_c   1.000
_cell.angle_alpha   90.00
_cell.angle_beta   90.00
_cell.angle_gamma   90.00
#
_symmetry.space_group_name_H-M   'P 1'
#
loop_
_entity.id
_entity.type
_entity.pdbx_description
1 polymer ?
#
loop_
_entity_poly.entity_id
_entity_poly.type
_entity_poly.pdbx_seq_one_letter_code
_entity_poly.pdbx_strand_id
1 'polypeptide(L)'
;MPETKDWMNDLNEIEIQEPELTEAEMQRLTRSVLQRTGQGTRQQGRRTAKTARRHLPVWARGLLSAAACVVLLAGVNSVQPAMAEEIPVLGDVFAYFNHLSKGYLQGDGLTQYAQPAQLQAESAPAAVSEAEPKTMTAQQSAAETLPYTLTLRQVYCDELYLRVGLVLTASDDSLAGFDAVTIDPPVLYEDTSREEANTLYGGVTMNGEAIGGDLLPCFRKQDDRTFFCEMQYNLQNYTGGTQDIQVSLTFSNLVGVTENSEDKTPLEGSYNLNFTVSEDASLTRVGQIQGGEQNGIRLISLKATPGETCIAYTAESVPEGVALYPQMLTGDGTSLEWVRGTPETDGETTKYYFDAVPEGVTTLTVRIIDKNSEEQTVLAEWTVTLPE
;
A
#
# COMPACT_ATOMS: atom_id res chain seq x y z
N MET A 1 34.63 10.37 39.17
CA MET A 1 33.38 10.63 38.43
C MET A 1 33.80 11.00 37.01
N PRO A 2 33.44 10.22 35.99
CA PRO A 2 33.80 10.55 34.62
C PRO A 2 32.82 11.58 34.07
N GLU A 3 33.36 12.60 33.40
CA GLU A 3 32.60 13.65 32.71
C GLU A 3 31.79 13.04 31.56
N THR A 4 30.47 13.26 31.60
CA THR A 4 29.56 12.93 30.51
C THR A 4 29.82 13.89 29.36
N LYS A 5 30.37 13.36 28.26
CA LYS A 5 30.59 14.10 27.01
C LYS A 5 29.23 14.37 26.36
N ASP A 6 28.90 15.64 26.16
CA ASP A 6 27.62 16.08 25.60
C ASP A 6 27.67 16.10 24.06
N TRP A 7 27.34 14.95 23.47
CA TRP A 7 27.37 14.72 22.02
C TRP A 7 26.40 15.61 21.23
N MET A 8 25.40 16.21 21.87
CA MET A 8 24.45 17.10 21.19
C MET A 8 25.08 18.44 20.80
N ASN A 9 26.08 18.93 21.54
CA ASN A 9 26.81 20.14 21.16
C ASN A 9 27.80 19.88 20.01
N ASP A 10 28.45 18.71 19.99
CA ASP A 10 29.40 18.35 18.93
C ASP A 10 28.73 18.21 17.54
N LEU A 11 27.43 17.87 17.49
CA LEU A 11 26.65 17.77 16.24
C LEU A 11 26.24 19.14 15.68
N ASN A 12 26.00 20.12 16.54
CA ASN A 12 25.59 21.47 16.13
C ASN A 12 26.77 22.31 15.58
N GLU A 13 28.01 21.90 15.81
CA GLU A 13 29.21 22.56 15.29
C GLU A 13 29.64 22.03 13.90
N ILE A 14 28.93 21.05 13.33
CA ILE A 14 29.20 20.58 11.97
C ILE A 14 28.59 21.58 10.98
N GLU A 15 29.43 22.47 10.47
CA GLU A 15 29.07 23.40 9.39
C GLU A 15 28.85 22.60 8.08
N ILE A 16 27.59 22.26 7.79
CA ILE A 16 27.19 21.64 6.52
C ILE A 16 27.27 22.71 5.44
N GLN A 17 28.41 22.79 4.76
CA GLN A 17 28.50 23.54 3.51
C GLN A 17 27.80 22.74 2.41
N GLU A 18 26.51 22.97 2.20
CA GLU A 18 25.84 22.58 0.97
C GLU A 18 26.32 23.51 -0.15
N PRO A 19 27.10 23.05 -1.14
CA PRO A 19 27.44 23.90 -2.27
C PRO A 19 26.15 24.18 -3.07
N GLU A 20 25.87 25.46 -3.33
CA GLU A 20 24.79 25.86 -4.23
C GLU A 20 24.97 25.16 -5.58
N LEU A 21 23.94 24.44 -6.03
CA LEU A 21 23.93 23.76 -7.31
C LEU A 21 24.19 24.77 -8.44
N THR A 22 25.19 24.51 -9.25
CA THR A 22 25.47 25.38 -10.40
C THR A 22 24.34 25.29 -11.43
N GLU A 23 24.12 26.37 -12.19
CA GLU A 23 23.11 26.43 -13.28
C GLU A 23 23.22 25.22 -14.23
N ALA A 24 24.44 24.72 -14.47
CA ALA A 24 24.69 23.56 -15.32
C ALA A 24 24.22 22.24 -14.68
N GLU A 25 24.38 22.08 -13.36
CA GLU A 25 23.90 20.91 -12.61
C GLU A 25 22.38 20.92 -12.47
N MET A 26 21.81 22.11 -12.24
CA MET A 26 20.37 22.31 -12.24
C MET A 26 19.76 21.92 -13.59
N GLN A 27 20.32 22.40 -14.70
CA GLN A 27 19.87 22.02 -16.05
C GLN A 27 20.04 20.52 -16.34
N ARG A 28 21.07 19.87 -15.79
CA ARG A 28 21.27 18.43 -15.93
C ARG A 28 20.23 17.64 -15.14
N LEU A 29 19.91 18.07 -13.92
CA LEU A 29 18.85 17.51 -13.09
C LEU A 29 17.48 17.71 -13.75
N THR A 30 17.17 18.90 -14.23
CA THR A 30 15.92 19.18 -14.98
C THR A 30 15.81 18.29 -16.21
N ARG A 31 16.90 18.08 -16.96
CA ARG A 31 16.88 17.18 -18.14
C ARG A 31 16.67 15.71 -17.74
N SER A 32 17.30 15.25 -16.66
CA SER A 32 17.07 13.90 -16.13
C SER A 32 15.63 13.71 -15.66
N VAL A 33 15.05 14.70 -14.98
CA VAL A 33 13.65 14.68 -14.52
C VAL A 33 12.68 14.68 -15.70
N LEU A 34 12.92 15.49 -16.75
CA LEU A 34 12.10 15.52 -17.96
C LEU A 34 12.19 14.23 -18.80
N GLN A 35 13.32 13.52 -18.74
CA GLN A 35 13.46 12.20 -19.35
C GLN A 35 12.74 11.10 -18.56
N ARG A 36 12.81 11.14 -17.22
CA ARG A 36 12.11 10.17 -16.35
C ARG A 36 10.59 10.35 -16.32
N THR A 37 10.10 11.58 -16.50
CA THR A 37 8.66 11.90 -16.52
C THR A 37 8.01 11.71 -17.89
N GLY A 38 8.74 11.22 -18.90
CA GLY A 38 8.21 10.99 -20.25
C GLY A 38 7.75 12.26 -20.99
N GLN A 39 8.01 13.45 -20.45
CA GLN A 39 7.62 14.72 -21.06
C GLN A 39 8.59 15.17 -22.17
N GLY A 40 9.81 14.61 -22.21
CA GLY A 40 10.85 14.93 -23.19
C GLY A 40 10.54 14.56 -24.66
N THR A 41 9.54 13.72 -24.94
CA THR A 41 9.20 13.27 -26.31
C THR A 41 7.96 13.93 -26.90
N ARG A 42 7.24 14.79 -26.16
CA ARG A 42 6.02 15.46 -26.66
C ARG A 42 6.22 16.86 -27.26
N GLN A 43 7.44 17.38 -27.29
CA GLN A 43 7.77 18.67 -27.91
C GLN A 43 8.72 18.58 -29.11
N GLN A 44 8.56 17.59 -29.99
CA GLN A 44 9.17 17.67 -31.32
C GLN A 44 8.38 16.83 -32.32
N GLY A 45 7.31 17.40 -32.87
CA GLY A 45 6.52 16.69 -33.87
C GLY A 45 5.19 17.33 -34.25
N ARG A 46 5.10 18.67 -34.28
CA ARG A 46 3.89 19.34 -34.80
C ARG A 46 4.23 20.20 -36.01
N ARG A 47 4.47 19.55 -37.15
CA ARG A 47 4.34 20.18 -38.47
C ARG A 47 3.66 19.23 -39.47
N THR A 48 2.43 19.63 -39.80
CA THR A 48 1.73 19.45 -41.09
C THR A 48 1.55 18.04 -41.64
N ALA A 49 0.35 17.49 -41.48
CA ALA A 49 -0.23 16.58 -42.46
C ALA A 49 -1.68 16.97 -42.74
N LYS A 50 -1.92 17.26 -44.02
CA LYS A 50 -3.17 17.75 -44.58
C LYS A 50 -4.24 16.66 -44.58
N THR A 51 -5.47 17.13 -44.39
CA THR A 51 -6.76 16.55 -44.78
C THR A 51 -6.69 15.50 -45.89
N ALA A 52 -7.16 14.28 -45.58
CA ALA A 52 -7.66 13.33 -46.57
C ALA A 52 -8.91 12.64 -46.01
N ARG A 53 -10.08 13.15 -46.40
CA ARG A 53 -11.36 12.47 -46.24
C ARG A 53 -11.33 11.19 -47.09
N ARG A 54 -11.51 10.03 -46.46
CA ARG A 54 -11.89 8.80 -47.15
C ARG A 54 -13.11 8.20 -46.46
N HIS A 55 -14.24 8.29 -47.15
CA HIS A 55 -15.45 7.54 -46.88
C HIS A 55 -15.23 6.07 -47.23
N LEU A 56 -15.56 5.17 -46.30
CA LEU A 56 -15.79 3.74 -46.55
C LEU A 56 -16.97 3.26 -45.66
N PRO A 57 -17.70 2.21 -46.05
CA PRO A 57 -19.17 2.19 -46.04
C PRO A 57 -19.82 1.38 -44.89
N VAL A 58 -21.13 1.60 -44.74
CA VAL A 58 -22.02 1.31 -43.60
C VAL A 58 -22.39 -0.19 -43.39
N TRP A 59 -21.65 -1.17 -43.93
CA TRP A 59 -22.12 -2.57 -43.94
C TRP A 59 -21.33 -3.62 -43.11
N ALA A 60 -20.36 -3.21 -42.28
CA ALA A 60 -19.51 -4.14 -41.52
C ALA A 60 -19.62 -3.97 -39.99
N ARG A 61 -20.85 -3.93 -39.47
CA ARG A 61 -21.12 -4.12 -38.04
C ARG A 61 -22.02 -5.32 -37.86
N GLY A 62 -21.40 -6.47 -37.63
CA GLY A 62 -22.07 -7.69 -37.23
C GLY A 62 -21.08 -8.58 -36.49
N LEU A 63 -21.44 -8.92 -35.25
CA LEU A 63 -20.85 -9.93 -34.36
C LEU A 63 -19.62 -9.50 -33.54
N LEU A 64 -19.88 -9.19 -32.27
CA LEU A 64 -19.11 -9.53 -31.06
C LEU A 64 -20.00 -9.07 -29.88
N SER A 65 -20.94 -9.91 -29.46
CA SER A 65 -20.85 -10.80 -28.29
C SER A 65 -21.03 -10.04 -26.97
N ALA A 66 -22.25 -10.14 -26.44
CA ALA A 66 -22.66 -9.67 -25.13
C ALA A 66 -22.03 -10.52 -24.03
N ALA A 67 -21.29 -9.87 -23.13
CA ALA A 67 -21.02 -10.34 -21.77
C ALA A 67 -20.49 -9.16 -20.95
N ALA A 68 -21.40 -8.45 -20.26
CA ALA A 68 -21.15 -7.67 -19.05
C ALA A 68 -22.41 -6.83 -18.78
N CYS A 69 -23.29 -7.28 -17.88
CA CYS A 69 -24.26 -6.47 -17.13
C CYS A 69 -25.16 -7.37 -16.26
N VAL A 70 -24.59 -7.94 -15.19
CA VAL A 70 -25.28 -8.29 -13.92
C VAL A 70 -24.11 -8.35 -12.92
N VAL A 71 -23.86 -7.38 -12.04
CA VAL A 71 -24.62 -7.08 -10.82
C VAL A 71 -24.57 -5.56 -10.55
N LEU A 72 -25.67 -4.88 -10.83
CA LEU A 72 -26.08 -3.66 -10.17
C LEU A 72 -27.50 -3.94 -9.71
N LEU A 73 -27.77 -3.81 -8.40
CA LEU A 73 -29.04 -3.37 -7.77
C LEU A 73 -29.18 -3.92 -6.33
N ALA A 74 -28.84 -3.08 -5.35
CA ALA A 74 -29.61 -2.74 -4.13
C ALA A 74 -28.69 -1.93 -3.19
N GLY A 75 -28.91 -0.67 -2.84
CA GLY A 75 -30.08 0.18 -3.01
C GLY A 75 -29.71 1.66 -3.06
N VAL A 76 -30.62 2.44 -3.64
CA VAL A 76 -30.56 3.89 -3.81
C VAL A 76 -31.47 4.53 -2.76
N ASN A 77 -31.03 5.69 -2.24
CA ASN A 77 -31.77 6.83 -1.64
C ASN A 77 -31.14 7.22 -0.30
N SER A 78 -30.39 8.33 -0.22
CA SER A 78 -30.99 9.66 -0.24
C SER A 78 -30.07 10.71 -0.88
N VAL A 79 -30.69 11.64 -1.58
CA VAL A 79 -30.07 12.75 -2.31
C VAL A 79 -29.51 13.78 -1.32
N GLN A 80 -28.20 14.06 -1.35
CA GLN A 80 -27.66 15.36 -0.93
C GLN A 80 -27.46 16.23 -2.19
N PRO A 81 -28.31 17.24 -2.45
CA PRO A 81 -28.18 18.09 -3.63
C PRO A 81 -27.27 19.28 -3.32
N ALA A 82 -25.95 19.06 -3.26
CA ALA A 82 -24.93 20.12 -3.29
C ALA A 82 -23.49 19.57 -3.38
N MET A 83 -23.20 18.65 -4.30
CA MET A 83 -21.83 18.20 -4.60
C MET A 83 -21.68 18.09 -6.12
N ALA A 84 -21.71 19.24 -6.77
CA ALA A 84 -21.49 19.35 -8.21
C ALA A 84 -20.73 20.66 -8.48
N GLU A 85 -19.44 20.65 -8.20
CA GLU A 85 -18.45 21.47 -8.92
C GLU A 85 -17.09 20.77 -8.87
N GLU A 86 -16.81 20.07 -9.97
CA GLU A 86 -15.51 19.75 -10.56
C GLU A 86 -14.29 19.43 -9.68
N ILE A 87 -14.03 18.13 -9.40
CA ILE A 87 -12.72 17.50 -9.69
C ILE A 87 -12.94 16.00 -10.03
N PRO A 88 -12.64 15.53 -11.24
CA PRO A 88 -12.57 14.10 -11.55
C PRO A 88 -11.19 13.53 -11.17
N VAL A 89 -10.86 13.49 -9.86
CA VAL A 89 -9.63 12.87 -9.31
C VAL A 89 -9.92 12.32 -7.89
N LEU A 90 -11.05 11.64 -7.73
CA LEU A 90 -11.44 10.99 -6.46
C LEU A 90 -11.74 9.53 -6.78
N GLY A 91 -10.74 8.67 -6.88
CA GLY A 91 -11.04 7.29 -7.29
C GLY A 91 -9.97 6.23 -7.15
N ASP A 92 -8.70 6.59 -6.93
CA ASP A 92 -7.64 5.59 -6.90
C ASP A 92 -6.59 5.89 -5.82
N VAL A 93 -6.88 5.41 -4.62
CA VAL A 93 -6.00 5.52 -3.45
C VAL A 93 -4.70 4.78 -3.71
N PHE A 94 -4.75 3.58 -4.30
CA PHE A 94 -3.53 2.80 -4.60
C PHE A 94 -2.62 3.52 -5.59
N ALA A 95 -3.17 4.10 -6.68
CA ALA A 95 -2.33 4.91 -7.58
C ALA A 95 -1.75 6.16 -6.92
N TYR A 96 -2.49 6.82 -6.02
CA TYR A 96 -1.97 7.95 -5.25
C TYR A 96 -0.70 7.55 -4.48
N PHE A 97 -0.74 6.43 -3.76
CA PHE A 97 0.40 5.96 -2.96
C PHE A 97 1.57 5.44 -3.82
N ASN A 98 1.30 4.84 -4.99
CA ASN A 98 2.35 4.45 -5.94
C ASN A 98 3.20 5.65 -6.43
N HIS A 99 2.63 6.87 -6.45
CA HIS A 99 3.34 8.08 -6.87
C HIS A 99 4.15 8.78 -5.75
N LEU A 100 3.98 8.39 -4.49
CA LEU A 100 4.73 8.97 -3.37
C LEU A 100 6.18 8.46 -3.31
N SER A 101 7.09 9.26 -2.72
CA SER A 101 8.49 8.87 -2.52
C SER A 101 8.63 7.62 -1.64
N LYS A 102 9.59 6.73 -1.94
CA LYS A 102 9.63 5.36 -1.40
C LYS A 102 9.56 5.24 0.13
N GLY A 103 8.51 4.52 0.58
CA GLY A 103 8.33 4.00 1.94
C GLY A 103 7.40 2.76 2.02
N TYR A 104 6.80 2.32 0.91
CA TYR A 104 5.79 1.26 0.82
C TYR A 104 6.04 0.37 -0.42
N LEU A 105 5.40 -0.81 -0.47
CA LEU A 105 5.42 -1.70 -1.64
C LEU A 105 4.67 -1.05 -2.79
N GLN A 106 5.28 -1.03 -3.97
CA GLN A 106 4.66 -0.49 -5.18
C GLN A 106 4.03 -1.60 -6.01
N GLY A 107 2.81 -1.33 -6.49
CA GLY A 107 2.06 -2.20 -7.37
C GLY A 107 1.35 -1.37 -8.42
N ASP A 108 2.07 -0.98 -9.48
CA ASP A 108 1.57 -0.05 -10.53
C ASP A 108 0.29 -0.54 -11.22
N GLY A 109 0.00 -1.84 -11.16
CA GLY A 109 -1.22 -2.47 -11.68
C GLY A 109 -2.27 -2.81 -10.63
N LEU A 110 -2.05 -2.56 -9.34
CA LEU A 110 -2.93 -3.05 -8.27
C LEU A 110 -4.37 -2.55 -8.40
N THR A 111 -4.54 -1.29 -8.80
CA THR A 111 -5.85 -0.66 -9.02
C THR A 111 -6.78 -1.49 -9.89
N GLN A 112 -6.26 -2.08 -10.97
CA GLN A 112 -7.09 -2.76 -11.96
C GLN A 112 -7.72 -4.06 -11.40
N TYR A 113 -7.12 -4.61 -10.34
CA TYR A 113 -7.55 -5.82 -9.66
C TYR A 113 -8.30 -5.52 -8.35
N ALA A 114 -8.26 -4.27 -7.89
CA ALA A 114 -8.97 -3.84 -6.70
C ALA A 114 -10.49 -3.82 -6.94
N GLN A 115 -11.24 -4.36 -5.99
CA GLN A 115 -12.68 -4.22 -5.96
C GLN A 115 -13.03 -2.78 -5.57
N PRO A 116 -13.77 -2.03 -6.41
CA PRO A 116 -14.23 -0.70 -6.03
C PRO A 116 -15.25 -0.85 -4.90
N ALA A 117 -15.01 -0.15 -3.81
CA ALA A 117 -15.93 -0.02 -2.69
C ALA A 117 -16.39 1.45 -2.60
N GLN A 118 -17.65 1.65 -2.23
CA GLN A 118 -18.13 2.96 -1.76
C GLN A 118 -18.93 2.69 -0.50
N LEU A 119 -18.23 2.26 0.54
CA LEU A 119 -18.81 2.00 1.85
C LEU A 119 -18.39 3.13 2.79
N GLN A 120 -19.37 3.86 3.29
CA GLN A 120 -19.16 4.84 4.35
C GLN A 120 -19.17 4.14 5.69
N ALA A 121 -18.29 4.55 6.59
CA ALA A 121 -18.24 4.02 7.94
C ALA A 121 -19.55 4.31 8.67
N GLU A 122 -20.02 3.34 9.44
CA GLU A 122 -21.06 3.57 10.42
C GLU A 122 -20.41 4.13 11.69
N SER A 123 -21.12 5.05 12.36
CA SER A 123 -20.71 5.56 13.66
C SER A 123 -20.62 4.39 14.64
N ALA A 124 -19.44 4.10 15.19
CA ALA A 124 -19.34 3.08 16.21
C ALA A 124 -20.00 3.60 17.50
N PRO A 125 -20.97 2.90 18.11
CA PRO A 125 -21.48 3.29 19.40
C PRO A 125 -20.32 3.30 20.40
N ALA A 126 -20.26 4.32 21.25
CA ALA A 126 -19.41 4.27 22.44
C ALA A 126 -19.73 2.96 23.18
N ALA A 127 -18.70 2.16 23.47
CA ALA A 127 -18.83 0.76 23.89
C ALA A 127 -20.01 0.51 24.87
N VAL A 128 -21.04 -0.21 24.39
CA VAL A 128 -22.03 -0.85 25.26
C VAL A 128 -22.30 -2.26 24.70
N SER A 129 -22.30 -3.22 25.63
CA SER A 129 -22.23 -4.68 25.46
C SER A 129 -23.31 -5.36 24.62
N GLU A 130 -22.88 -6.42 23.92
CA GLU A 130 -23.54 -7.63 23.39
C GLU A 130 -25.07 -7.69 23.15
N ALA A 131 -25.47 -8.05 21.91
CA ALA A 131 -26.13 -9.34 21.59
C ALA A 131 -26.49 -9.50 20.09
N GLU A 132 -25.91 -10.55 19.47
CA GLU A 132 -26.32 -11.47 18.38
C GLU A 132 -27.14 -11.06 17.11
N PRO A 133 -26.94 -11.80 15.98
CA PRO A 133 -27.08 -11.27 14.63
C PRO A 133 -28.45 -11.55 13.99
N LYS A 134 -28.89 -10.66 13.08
CA LYS A 134 -29.81 -10.99 11.97
C LYS A 134 -29.91 -9.87 10.94
N THR A 135 -29.55 -10.25 9.71
CA THR A 135 -30.10 -9.78 8.43
C THR A 135 -29.69 -8.37 7.95
N MET A 136 -29.16 -8.33 6.72
CA MET A 136 -28.80 -7.12 5.97
C MET A 136 -29.89 -6.04 6.08
N THR A 137 -29.58 -5.02 6.85
CA THR A 137 -30.16 -3.69 6.75
C THR A 137 -29.04 -2.76 7.14
N ALA A 138 -28.56 -1.90 6.23
CA ALA A 138 -27.77 -0.73 6.62
C ALA A 138 -28.72 0.14 7.46
N GLN A 139 -28.77 -0.13 8.76
CA GLN A 139 -29.61 0.59 9.68
C GLN A 139 -28.75 1.72 10.20
N GLN A 140 -28.82 2.86 9.50
CA GLN A 140 -28.38 4.14 10.00
C GLN A 140 -29.12 4.38 11.33
N SER A 141 -28.48 3.98 12.43
CA SER A 141 -28.75 4.56 13.75
C SER A 141 -28.57 6.07 13.55
N ALA A 142 -29.55 6.89 13.96
CA ALA A 142 -29.50 8.33 13.77
C ALA A 142 -28.18 8.89 14.29
N ALA A 143 -27.22 9.06 13.36
CA ALA A 143 -25.86 9.42 13.69
C ALA A 143 -25.89 10.85 14.23
N GLU A 144 -25.30 11.05 15.40
CA GLU A 144 -24.65 12.33 15.67
C GLU A 144 -23.85 12.67 14.40
N THR A 145 -24.08 13.84 13.81
CA THR A 145 -23.36 14.27 12.62
C THR A 145 -21.88 14.33 12.97
N LEU A 146 -21.15 13.25 12.67
CA LEU A 146 -19.71 13.19 12.86
C LEU A 146 -19.08 14.27 11.96
N PRO A 147 -18.07 15.00 12.45
CA PRO A 147 -17.45 16.09 11.69
C PRO A 147 -16.70 15.59 10.44
N TYR A 148 -16.33 14.30 10.43
CA TYR A 148 -15.62 13.66 9.33
C TYR A 148 -16.37 12.44 8.80
N THR A 149 -16.18 12.16 7.51
CA THR A 149 -16.68 10.95 6.84
C THR A 149 -15.50 10.09 6.42
N LEU A 150 -15.42 8.88 6.99
CA LEU A 150 -14.48 7.84 6.55
C LEU A 150 -15.16 6.94 5.51
N THR A 151 -14.52 6.77 4.35
CA THR A 151 -15.03 5.96 3.24
C THR A 151 -14.00 4.93 2.80
N LEU A 152 -14.41 3.67 2.70
CA LEU A 152 -13.68 2.61 2.00
C LEU A 152 -13.88 2.75 0.49
N ARG A 153 -12.77 2.86 -0.25
CA ARG A 153 -12.74 3.11 -1.69
C ARG A 153 -12.29 1.91 -2.51
N GLN A 154 -11.28 1.20 -2.03
CA GLN A 154 -10.68 0.08 -2.74
C GLN A 154 -10.38 -1.03 -1.75
N VAL A 155 -10.63 -2.26 -2.16
CA VAL A 155 -10.25 -3.46 -1.43
C VAL A 155 -9.57 -4.39 -2.41
N TYR A 156 -8.43 -4.93 -2.02
CA TYR A 156 -7.77 -6.01 -2.73
C TYR A 156 -7.34 -7.05 -1.71
N CYS A 157 -7.61 -8.31 -1.98
CA CYS A 157 -7.25 -9.41 -1.10
C CYS A 157 -6.66 -10.53 -1.95
N ASP A 158 -5.39 -10.84 -1.73
CA ASP A 158 -4.75 -12.04 -2.25
C ASP A 158 -4.36 -12.96 -1.10
N GLU A 159 -3.65 -14.05 -1.41
CA GLU A 159 -3.21 -15.03 -0.42
C GLU A 159 -2.15 -14.50 0.57
N LEU A 160 -1.58 -13.31 0.33
CA LEU A 160 -0.53 -12.71 1.15
C LEU A 160 -1.08 -11.55 1.99
N TYR A 161 -1.90 -10.67 1.40
CA TYR A 161 -2.35 -9.43 2.02
C TYR A 161 -3.81 -9.10 1.73
N LEU A 162 -4.43 -8.52 2.74
CA LEU A 162 -5.58 -7.63 2.57
C LEU A 162 -5.07 -6.20 2.46
N ARG A 163 -5.33 -5.53 1.34
CA ARG A 163 -5.04 -4.11 1.11
C ARG A 163 -6.32 -3.31 1.00
N VAL A 164 -6.39 -2.19 1.71
CA VAL A 164 -7.56 -1.30 1.68
C VAL A 164 -7.15 0.14 1.42
N GLY A 165 -7.91 0.80 0.54
CA GLY A 165 -7.81 2.23 0.26
C GLY A 165 -8.95 2.98 0.93
N LEU A 166 -8.61 3.93 1.79
CA LEU A 166 -9.52 4.70 2.63
C LEU A 166 -9.42 6.20 2.29
N VAL A 167 -10.53 6.90 2.48
CA VAL A 167 -10.61 8.36 2.33
C VAL A 167 -11.32 8.94 3.54
N LEU A 168 -10.67 9.90 4.21
CA LEU A 168 -11.25 10.73 5.25
C LEU A 168 -11.58 12.10 4.68
N THR A 169 -12.81 12.58 4.89
CA THR A 169 -13.28 13.88 4.39
C THR A 169 -13.94 14.71 5.48
N ALA A 170 -13.71 16.02 5.48
CA ALA A 170 -14.42 16.99 6.32
C ALA A 170 -15.45 17.78 5.49
N SER A 171 -16.54 18.19 6.13
CA SER A 171 -17.53 19.09 5.49
C SER A 171 -17.11 20.57 5.53
N ASP A 172 -16.12 20.90 6.35
CA ASP A 172 -15.55 22.23 6.56
C ASP A 172 -14.00 22.19 6.53
N ASP A 173 -13.34 23.28 6.92
CA ASP A 173 -11.87 23.42 6.91
C ASP A 173 -11.20 22.92 8.20
N SER A 174 -11.90 22.12 9.01
CA SER A 174 -11.37 21.60 10.28
C SER A 174 -10.10 20.75 10.12
N LEU A 175 -9.87 20.16 8.94
CA LEU A 175 -8.64 19.41 8.64
C LEU A 175 -7.55 20.23 7.95
N ALA A 176 -7.82 21.48 7.57
CA ALA A 176 -6.93 22.26 6.71
C ALA A 176 -5.55 22.50 7.33
N GLY A 177 -5.49 22.60 8.66
CA GLY A 177 -4.27 22.87 9.41
C GLY A 177 -3.36 21.66 9.63
N PHE A 178 -3.75 20.45 9.20
CA PHE A 178 -2.95 19.23 9.41
C PHE A 178 -2.32 18.75 8.11
N ASP A 179 -1.14 18.16 8.21
CA ASP A 179 -0.42 17.53 7.09
C ASP A 179 -0.70 16.03 7.00
N ALA A 180 -1.09 15.41 8.12
CA ALA A 180 -1.55 14.04 8.18
C ALA A 180 -2.61 13.85 9.28
N VAL A 181 -3.39 12.77 9.14
CA VAL A 181 -4.25 12.25 10.20
C VAL A 181 -3.81 10.82 10.53
N THR A 182 -3.75 10.48 11.80
CA THR A 182 -3.43 9.13 12.29
C THR A 182 -4.27 8.82 13.53
N ILE A 183 -3.92 7.76 14.25
CA ILE A 183 -4.49 7.44 15.57
C ILE A 183 -3.42 7.59 16.64
N ASP A 184 -3.83 7.99 17.84
CA ASP A 184 -2.98 8.04 19.03
C ASP A 184 -3.61 7.19 20.14
N PRO A 185 -3.46 5.85 20.06
CA PRO A 185 -4.04 4.97 21.05
C PRO A 185 -3.36 5.13 22.42
N PRO A 186 -4.08 4.84 23.52
CA PRO A 186 -3.49 4.80 24.85
C PRO A 186 -2.40 3.72 24.95
N VAL A 187 -1.46 3.94 25.88
CA VAL A 187 -0.41 2.95 26.19
C VAL A 187 -1.04 1.64 26.65
N LEU A 188 -0.61 0.54 26.04
CA LEU A 188 -1.02 -0.80 26.43
C LEU A 188 -0.44 -1.16 27.81
N TYR A 189 -1.27 -1.77 28.66
CA TYR A 189 -0.84 -2.36 29.92
C TYR A 189 -0.45 -3.83 29.71
N GLU A 190 0.35 -4.40 30.62
CA GLU A 190 0.84 -5.79 30.51
C GLU A 190 -0.29 -6.84 30.43
N ASP A 191 -1.48 -6.50 30.91
CA ASP A 191 -2.68 -7.33 30.91
C ASP A 191 -3.62 -7.04 29.73
N THR A 192 -3.28 -6.12 28.82
CA THR A 192 -4.10 -5.83 27.65
C THR A 192 -4.08 -7.02 26.69
N SER A 193 -5.25 -7.56 26.39
CA SER A 193 -5.37 -8.68 25.47
C SER A 193 -5.01 -8.28 24.03
N ARG A 194 -4.66 -9.26 23.19
CA ARG A 194 -4.38 -9.03 21.77
C ARG A 194 -5.58 -8.42 21.03
N GLU A 195 -6.79 -8.80 21.41
CA GLU A 195 -8.04 -8.28 20.81
C GLU A 195 -8.27 -6.81 21.16
N GLU A 196 -8.03 -6.43 22.42
CA GLU A 196 -8.08 -5.04 22.87
C GLU A 196 -6.98 -4.20 22.21
N ALA A 197 -5.75 -4.71 22.18
CA ALA A 197 -4.64 -4.04 21.50
C ALA A 197 -4.94 -3.83 20.01
N ASN A 198 -5.49 -4.85 19.33
CA ASN A 198 -5.91 -4.72 17.94
C ASN A 198 -6.93 -3.59 17.78
N THR A 199 -8.00 -3.59 18.60
CA THR A 199 -9.06 -2.57 18.53
C THR A 199 -8.53 -1.14 18.73
N LEU A 200 -7.60 -0.95 19.67
CA LEU A 200 -7.03 0.37 19.96
C LEU A 200 -6.16 0.89 18.80
N TYR A 201 -5.39 0.01 18.15
CA TYR A 201 -4.37 0.37 17.16
C TYR A 201 -4.88 0.32 15.70
N GLY A 202 -6.17 0.58 15.46
CA GLY A 202 -6.70 0.59 14.08
C GLY A 202 -7.08 -0.80 13.57
N GLY A 203 -7.63 -1.61 14.48
CA GLY A 203 -7.74 -3.06 14.34
C GLY A 203 -8.56 -3.53 13.16
N VAL A 204 -8.10 -4.65 12.61
CA VAL A 204 -8.79 -5.41 11.57
C VAL A 204 -9.18 -6.79 12.11
N THR A 205 -10.39 -7.23 11.79
CA THR A 205 -10.78 -8.63 11.97
C THR A 205 -11.28 -9.22 10.67
N MET A 206 -11.01 -10.51 10.45
CA MET A 206 -11.50 -11.29 9.31
C MET A 206 -12.24 -12.51 9.83
N ASN A 207 -13.55 -12.59 9.58
CA ASN A 207 -14.46 -13.57 10.20
C ASN A 207 -14.36 -13.60 11.73
N GLY A 208 -14.12 -12.44 12.35
CA GLY A 208 -13.96 -12.29 13.81
C GLY A 208 -12.55 -12.63 14.33
N GLU A 209 -11.65 -13.14 13.49
CA GLU A 209 -10.25 -13.36 13.84
C GLU A 209 -9.44 -12.07 13.69
N ALA A 210 -8.74 -11.64 14.74
CA ALA A 210 -7.89 -10.45 14.69
C ALA A 210 -6.67 -10.68 13.80
N ILE A 211 -6.53 -9.87 12.75
CA ILE A 211 -5.36 -9.89 11.87
C ILE A 211 -4.32 -8.92 12.42
N GLY A 212 -3.08 -9.39 12.54
CA GLY A 212 -1.99 -8.54 13.03
C GLY A 212 -1.68 -7.42 12.03
N GLY A 213 -1.51 -6.21 12.55
CA GLY A 213 -0.94 -5.09 11.81
C GLY A 213 -0.20 -4.18 12.78
N ASP A 214 1.12 -4.11 12.68
CA ASP A 214 1.95 -3.15 13.42
C ASP A 214 1.87 -1.73 12.81
N LEU A 215 0.90 -1.51 11.91
CA LEU A 215 0.78 -0.30 11.14
C LEU A 215 -0.33 0.57 11.72
N LEU A 216 0.06 1.75 12.21
CA LEU A 216 -0.89 2.82 12.45
C LEU A 216 -1.34 3.39 11.10
N PRO A 217 -2.64 3.67 10.91
CA PRO A 217 -3.11 4.37 9.73
C PRO A 217 -2.44 5.72 9.58
N CYS A 218 -1.96 6.02 8.37
CA CYS A 218 -1.44 7.32 8.01
C CYS A 218 -2.26 7.87 6.85
N PHE A 219 -3.24 8.71 7.18
CA PHE A 219 -4.02 9.47 6.22
C PHE A 219 -3.19 10.67 5.77
N ARG A 220 -2.73 10.65 4.53
CA ARG A 220 -1.94 11.70 3.89
C ARG A 220 -2.85 12.76 3.29
N LYS A 221 -2.52 14.03 3.50
CA LYS A 221 -3.27 15.16 2.94
C LYS A 221 -3.25 15.11 1.41
N GLN A 222 -4.45 15.15 0.82
CA GLN A 222 -4.65 15.37 -0.61
C GLN A 222 -4.99 16.86 -0.86
N ASP A 223 -5.87 17.40 -0.02
CA ASP A 223 -6.24 18.82 0.01
C ASP A 223 -6.69 19.20 1.43
N ASP A 224 -7.15 20.44 1.63
CA ASP A 224 -7.54 20.96 2.95
C ASP A 224 -8.72 20.23 3.61
N ARG A 225 -9.44 19.37 2.89
CA ARG A 225 -10.60 18.63 3.41
C ARG A 225 -10.54 17.13 3.16
N THR A 226 -9.56 16.65 2.41
CA THR A 226 -9.50 15.27 1.93
C THR A 226 -8.15 14.65 2.24
N PHE A 227 -8.18 13.47 2.88
CA PHE A 227 -6.98 12.71 3.21
C PHE A 227 -7.14 11.26 2.77
N PHE A 228 -6.08 10.66 2.22
CA PHE A 228 -6.07 9.29 1.71
C PHE A 228 -5.18 8.39 2.58
N CYS A 229 -5.60 7.14 2.80
CA CYS A 229 -4.81 6.15 3.52
C CYS A 229 -4.86 4.81 2.80
N GLU A 230 -3.69 4.21 2.59
CA GLU A 230 -3.57 2.79 2.24
C GLU A 230 -3.16 2.00 3.48
N MET A 231 -3.87 0.92 3.76
CA MET A 231 -3.49 -0.05 4.79
C MET A 231 -3.22 -1.41 4.13
N GLN A 232 -2.21 -2.10 4.63
CA GLN A 232 -1.81 -3.43 4.18
C GLN A 232 -1.75 -4.35 5.41
N TYR A 233 -2.55 -5.41 5.41
CA TYR A 233 -2.64 -6.37 6.50
C TYR A 233 -2.12 -7.72 6.02
N ASN A 234 -1.09 -8.24 6.69
CA ASN A 234 -0.48 -9.52 6.34
C ASN A 234 -1.39 -10.68 6.78
N LEU A 235 -1.65 -11.62 5.88
CA LEU A 235 -2.56 -12.74 6.07
C LEU A 235 -1.87 -14.05 6.42
N GLN A 236 -0.55 -14.07 6.65
CA GLN A 236 0.21 -15.31 6.89
C GLN A 236 -0.31 -16.15 8.05
N ASN A 237 -0.81 -15.49 9.09
CA ASN A 237 -1.35 -16.15 10.27
C ASN A 237 -2.86 -16.35 10.21
N TYR A 238 -3.53 -15.88 9.16
CA TYR A 238 -4.96 -16.06 9.00
C TYR A 238 -5.25 -17.51 8.61
N THR A 239 -6.16 -18.15 9.34
CA THR A 239 -6.52 -19.57 9.11
C THR A 239 -7.99 -19.78 8.75
N GLY A 240 -8.75 -18.69 8.64
CA GLY A 240 -10.16 -18.72 8.26
C GLY A 240 -10.39 -19.05 6.78
N GLY A 241 -11.67 -19.09 6.39
CA GLY A 241 -12.05 -19.31 4.99
C GLY A 241 -11.63 -18.14 4.09
N THR A 242 -11.38 -18.42 2.81
CA THR A 242 -10.86 -17.45 1.83
C THR A 242 -11.95 -16.87 0.92
N GLN A 243 -13.20 -17.27 1.11
CA GLN A 243 -14.37 -16.81 0.34
C GLN A 243 -15.35 -16.09 1.26
N ASP A 244 -15.98 -15.04 0.76
CA ASP A 244 -16.98 -14.23 1.47
C ASP A 244 -16.56 -13.83 2.90
N ILE A 245 -15.29 -13.46 3.04
CA ILE A 245 -14.66 -13.08 4.30
C ILE A 245 -15.31 -11.81 4.83
N GLN A 246 -15.86 -11.87 6.04
CA GLN A 246 -16.41 -10.71 6.74
C GLN A 246 -15.28 -9.92 7.39
N VAL A 247 -15.02 -8.71 6.89
CA VAL A 247 -13.95 -7.84 7.41
C VAL A 247 -14.57 -6.71 8.22
N SER A 248 -13.99 -6.45 9.40
CA SER A 248 -14.31 -5.27 10.22
C SER A 248 -13.04 -4.46 10.48
N LEU A 249 -13.06 -3.17 10.16
CA LEU A 249 -12.01 -2.21 10.50
C LEU A 249 -12.54 -1.22 11.53
N THR A 250 -11.74 -0.94 12.56
CA THR A 250 -12.09 0.04 13.59
C THR A 250 -11.02 1.12 13.69
N PHE A 251 -11.45 2.39 13.68
CA PHE A 251 -10.59 3.55 13.87
C PHE A 251 -11.13 4.40 15.03
N SER A 252 -10.29 4.65 16.02
CA SER A 252 -10.62 5.48 17.18
C SER A 252 -9.39 6.29 17.60
N ASN A 253 -9.58 7.31 18.45
CA ASN A 253 -8.49 8.20 18.89
C ASN A 253 -7.77 8.89 17.72
N LEU A 254 -8.54 9.38 16.74
CA LEU A 254 -7.97 10.11 15.62
C LEU A 254 -7.23 11.36 16.12
N VAL A 255 -6.10 11.66 15.50
CA VAL A 255 -5.32 12.88 15.75
C VAL A 255 -4.86 13.50 14.45
N GLY A 256 -4.94 14.82 14.37
CA GLY A 256 -4.29 15.63 13.34
C GLY A 256 -2.84 15.91 13.71
N VAL A 257 -1.95 15.82 12.73
CA VAL A 257 -0.50 16.00 12.88
C VAL A 257 -0.01 17.06 11.89
N THR A 258 0.93 17.87 12.33
CA THR A 258 1.65 18.84 11.48
C THR A 258 3.09 18.40 11.31
N GLU A 259 3.65 18.58 10.11
CA GLU A 259 5.04 18.24 9.84
C GLU A 259 5.97 19.05 10.75
N ASN A 260 7.00 18.38 11.28
CA ASN A 260 7.97 18.96 12.21
C ASN A 260 7.42 19.36 13.59
N SER A 261 6.25 18.85 13.97
CA SER A 261 5.71 18.98 15.33
C SER A 261 5.50 17.60 15.97
N GLU A 262 5.73 17.53 17.28
CA GLU A 262 5.33 16.38 18.11
C GLU A 262 3.89 16.52 18.61
N ASP A 263 3.27 17.70 18.43
CA ASP A 263 1.91 17.96 18.88
C ASP A 263 0.89 17.17 18.05
N LYS A 264 0.05 16.42 18.76
CA LYS A 264 -1.09 15.69 18.21
C LYS A 264 -2.38 16.37 18.66
N THR A 265 -3.21 16.78 17.71
CA THR A 265 -4.51 17.40 18.01
C THR A 265 -5.62 16.36 17.94
N PRO A 266 -6.32 16.05 19.04
CA PRO A 266 -7.43 15.10 19.02
C PRO A 266 -8.53 15.52 18.03
N LEU A 267 -9.00 14.55 17.26
CA LEU A 267 -10.11 14.70 16.32
C LEU A 267 -11.28 13.83 16.79
N GLU A 268 -12.48 14.35 16.70
CA GLU A 268 -13.68 13.63 17.12
C GLU A 268 -14.06 12.50 16.14
N GLY A 269 -14.60 11.43 16.71
CA GLY A 269 -15.22 10.33 15.97
C GLY A 269 -14.52 8.98 16.15
N SER A 270 -15.34 7.94 16.12
CA SER A 270 -14.93 6.54 16.06
C SER A 270 -15.67 5.88 14.90
N TYR A 271 -14.93 5.17 14.07
CA TYR A 271 -15.42 4.66 12.79
C TYR A 271 -15.31 3.15 12.78
N ASN A 272 -16.38 2.48 12.37
CA ASN A 272 -16.36 1.06 12.08
C ASN A 272 -16.79 0.84 10.62
N LEU A 273 -15.99 0.08 9.88
CA LEU A 273 -16.26 -0.30 8.49
C LEU A 273 -16.40 -1.82 8.43
N ASN A 274 -17.57 -2.29 8.00
CA ASN A 274 -17.81 -3.71 7.74
C ASN A 274 -18.00 -3.94 6.25
N PHE A 275 -17.29 -4.91 5.70
CA PHE A 275 -17.41 -5.27 4.30
C PHE A 275 -17.12 -6.76 4.09
N THR A 276 -17.40 -7.25 2.90
CA THR A 276 -17.11 -8.63 2.50
C THR A 276 -16.11 -8.63 1.37
N VAL A 277 -15.10 -9.51 1.44
CA VAL A 277 -14.11 -9.71 0.38
C VAL A 277 -13.86 -11.19 0.18
N SER A 278 -13.43 -11.59 -1.01
CA SER A 278 -12.91 -12.93 -1.26
C SER A 278 -11.45 -12.82 -1.71
N GLU A 279 -10.64 -13.76 -1.28
CA GLU A 279 -9.26 -13.92 -1.75
C GLU A 279 -9.26 -14.23 -3.25
N ASP A 280 -8.42 -13.53 -4.01
CA ASP A 280 -8.15 -13.82 -5.40
C ASP A 280 -6.70 -14.26 -5.62
N ALA A 281 -6.46 -15.56 -5.49
CA ALA A 281 -5.18 -16.17 -5.81
C ALA A 281 -5.00 -16.44 -7.31
N SER A 282 -5.95 -16.09 -8.18
CA SER A 282 -5.88 -16.42 -9.62
C SER A 282 -4.75 -15.67 -10.35
N LEU A 283 -4.31 -14.55 -9.78
CA LEU A 283 -3.23 -13.71 -10.30
C LEU A 283 -1.88 -14.01 -9.64
N THR A 284 -1.84 -14.93 -8.67
CA THR A 284 -0.60 -15.35 -8.03
C THR A 284 0.23 -16.19 -8.99
N ARG A 285 1.44 -15.73 -9.27
CA ARG A 285 2.42 -16.41 -10.10
C ARG A 285 3.49 -17.06 -9.22
N VAL A 286 3.51 -18.39 -9.20
CA VAL A 286 4.51 -19.17 -8.44
C VAL A 286 5.73 -19.45 -9.33
N GLY A 287 6.90 -18.98 -8.89
CA GLY A 287 8.14 -19.05 -9.64
C GLY A 287 8.75 -20.46 -9.69
N GLN A 288 9.16 -20.86 -10.89
CA GLN A 288 10.01 -22.04 -11.10
C GLN A 288 11.48 -21.64 -10.92
N ILE A 289 12.13 -22.21 -9.91
CA ILE A 289 13.48 -21.83 -9.48
C ILE A 289 14.55 -22.72 -10.15
N GLN A 290 15.58 -22.09 -10.69
CA GLN A 290 16.79 -22.74 -11.22
C GLN A 290 18.03 -22.19 -10.51
N GLY A 291 18.95 -23.08 -10.11
CA GLY A 291 20.23 -22.69 -9.47
C GLY A 291 20.64 -23.54 -8.26
N GLY A 292 19.72 -24.33 -7.67
CA GLY A 292 20.04 -25.24 -6.56
C GLY A 292 20.49 -24.53 -5.28
N GLU A 293 21.18 -25.23 -4.38
CA GLU A 293 21.81 -24.61 -3.20
C GLU A 293 23.23 -24.14 -3.54
N GLN A 294 23.61 -22.96 -3.06
CA GLN A 294 24.90 -22.33 -3.29
C GLN A 294 25.40 -21.70 -1.99
N ASN A 295 26.63 -22.04 -1.56
CA ASN A 295 27.24 -21.50 -0.34
C ASN A 295 26.36 -21.66 0.93
N GLY A 296 25.64 -22.77 1.04
CA GLY A 296 24.70 -23.02 2.15
C GLY A 296 23.39 -22.24 2.06
N ILE A 297 23.18 -21.46 1.00
CA ILE A 297 21.97 -20.67 0.78
C ILE A 297 21.11 -21.35 -0.29
N ARG A 298 19.82 -21.50 0.00
CA ARG A 298 18.84 -22.08 -0.92
C ARG A 298 17.59 -21.23 -1.00
N LEU A 299 17.22 -20.80 -2.21
CA LEU A 299 15.92 -20.21 -2.47
C LEU A 299 14.85 -21.33 -2.46
N ILE A 300 13.86 -21.17 -1.58
CA ILE A 300 12.79 -22.14 -1.34
C ILE A 300 11.57 -21.83 -2.19
N SER A 301 11.18 -20.56 -2.24
CA SER A 301 10.00 -20.12 -2.99
C SER A 301 10.15 -18.69 -3.49
N LEU A 302 9.40 -18.41 -4.57
CA LEU A 302 9.08 -17.06 -5.03
C LEU A 302 7.61 -17.05 -5.43
N LYS A 303 6.85 -16.10 -4.89
CA LYS A 303 5.45 -15.85 -5.21
C LYS A 303 5.29 -14.38 -5.61
N ALA A 304 4.77 -14.12 -6.80
CA ALA A 304 4.48 -12.78 -7.27
C ALA A 304 2.98 -12.57 -7.38
N THR A 305 2.45 -11.55 -6.70
CA THR A 305 1.07 -11.08 -6.82
C THR A 305 1.07 -9.69 -7.46
N PRO A 306 -0.09 -9.19 -7.93
CA PRO A 306 -0.22 -7.80 -8.38
C PRO A 306 0.20 -6.73 -7.36
N GLY A 307 0.19 -7.06 -6.06
CA GLY A 307 0.57 -6.13 -5.01
C GLY A 307 2.06 -6.15 -4.67
N GLU A 308 2.73 -7.29 -4.83
CA GLU A 308 4.09 -7.52 -4.33
C GLU A 308 4.71 -8.85 -4.78
N THR A 309 5.97 -9.06 -4.41
CA THR A 309 6.68 -10.32 -4.64
C THR A 309 7.35 -10.80 -3.36
N CYS A 310 6.97 -11.98 -2.88
CA CYS A 310 7.57 -12.63 -1.72
C CYS A 310 8.61 -13.67 -2.15
N ILE A 311 9.79 -13.65 -1.53
CA ILE A 311 10.75 -14.75 -1.59
C ILE A 311 10.93 -15.36 -0.22
N ALA A 312 11.26 -16.65 -0.18
CA ALA A 312 11.72 -17.33 1.02
C ALA A 312 13.00 -18.11 0.71
N TYR A 313 14.01 -17.97 1.56
CA TYR A 313 15.26 -18.73 1.45
C TYR A 313 15.70 -19.29 2.81
N THR A 314 16.49 -20.35 2.78
CA THR A 314 17.24 -20.85 3.94
C THR A 314 18.71 -20.53 3.78
N ALA A 315 19.40 -20.30 4.88
CA ALA A 315 20.84 -20.08 4.89
C ALA A 315 21.49 -20.85 6.04
N GLU A 316 22.14 -21.96 5.70
CA GLU A 316 22.94 -22.75 6.62
C GLU A 316 24.41 -22.32 6.51
N SER A 317 25.12 -22.29 7.65
CA SER A 317 26.58 -22.08 7.67
C SER A 317 27.07 -20.73 7.11
N VAL A 318 26.32 -19.65 7.31
CA VAL A 318 26.74 -18.28 6.96
C VAL A 318 27.95 -17.88 7.82
N PRO A 319 29.11 -17.51 7.23
CA PRO A 319 30.28 -17.10 8.00
C PRO A 319 30.01 -15.87 8.87
N GLU A 320 30.69 -15.79 10.02
CA GLU A 320 30.63 -14.63 10.90
C GLU A 320 31.10 -13.37 10.15
N GLY A 321 30.32 -12.29 10.23
CA GLY A 321 30.61 -11.02 9.54
C GLY A 321 29.95 -10.86 8.18
N VAL A 322 29.33 -11.90 7.62
CA VAL A 322 28.55 -11.80 6.38
C VAL A 322 27.15 -11.26 6.67
N ALA A 323 26.74 -10.21 5.96
CA ALA A 323 25.39 -9.66 6.05
C ALA A 323 24.60 -10.02 4.78
N LEU A 324 23.75 -11.03 4.87
CA LEU A 324 22.91 -11.46 3.75
C LEU A 324 21.94 -10.35 3.36
N TYR A 325 21.92 -10.03 2.07
CA TYR A 325 20.99 -9.05 1.52
C TYR A 325 20.45 -9.54 0.18
N PRO A 326 19.12 -9.70 0.05
CA PRO A 326 18.54 -10.15 -1.21
C PRO A 326 18.43 -9.00 -2.21
N GLN A 327 18.66 -9.31 -3.47
CA GLN A 327 18.39 -8.46 -4.62
C GLN A 327 17.53 -9.23 -5.61
N MET A 328 16.60 -8.55 -6.24
CA MET A 328 15.77 -9.12 -7.29
C MET A 328 15.85 -8.23 -8.51
N LEU A 329 16.18 -8.80 -9.66
CA LEU A 329 16.27 -8.09 -10.92
C LEU A 329 15.29 -8.71 -11.91
N THR A 330 14.65 -7.89 -12.71
CA THR A 330 13.90 -8.34 -13.87
C THR A 330 14.86 -8.74 -15.01
N GLY A 331 14.34 -9.42 -16.03
CA GLY A 331 15.16 -9.89 -17.17
C GLY A 331 15.90 -8.79 -17.94
N ASP A 332 15.51 -7.51 -17.80
CA ASP A 332 16.21 -6.37 -18.40
C ASP A 332 17.28 -5.74 -17.46
N GLY A 333 17.44 -6.26 -16.25
CA GLY A 333 18.38 -5.79 -15.25
C GLY A 333 17.83 -4.72 -14.31
N THR A 334 16.54 -4.33 -14.43
CA THR A 334 15.91 -3.41 -13.48
C THR A 334 15.73 -4.08 -12.13
N SER A 335 16.22 -3.46 -11.06
CA SER A 335 16.03 -3.96 -9.69
C SER A 335 14.60 -3.74 -9.24
N LEU A 336 13.99 -4.77 -8.66
CA LEU A 336 12.84 -4.63 -7.79
C LEU A 336 13.35 -4.30 -6.39
N GLU A 337 12.72 -3.31 -5.79
CA GLU A 337 13.11 -2.80 -4.48
C GLU A 337 12.27 -3.52 -3.43
N TRP A 338 12.86 -3.82 -2.28
CA TRP A 338 12.14 -4.44 -1.17
C TRP A 338 11.62 -3.39 -0.19
N VAL A 339 10.55 -3.72 0.53
CA VAL A 339 9.99 -2.80 1.53
C VAL A 339 10.95 -2.63 2.69
N ARG A 340 11.15 -1.39 3.14
CA ARG A 340 11.96 -1.13 4.33
C ARG A 340 11.29 -1.80 5.54
N GLY A 341 11.94 -2.82 6.09
CA GLY A 341 11.46 -3.55 7.26
C GLY A 341 12.47 -4.60 7.72
N THR A 342 12.18 -5.28 8.83
CA THR A 342 12.94 -6.46 9.25
C THR A 342 12.43 -7.65 8.44
N PRO A 343 13.30 -8.49 7.86
CA PRO A 343 12.84 -9.72 7.21
C PRO A 343 12.11 -10.60 8.21
N GLU A 344 11.19 -11.41 7.71
CA GLU A 344 10.45 -12.33 8.55
C GLU A 344 11.19 -13.66 8.63
N THR A 345 11.57 -14.07 9.84
CA THR A 345 12.29 -15.32 10.06
C THR A 345 11.41 -16.29 10.84
N ASP A 346 11.12 -17.44 10.23
CA ASP A 346 10.42 -18.58 10.85
C ASP A 346 11.36 -19.80 10.83
N GLY A 347 11.92 -20.11 12.01
CA GLY A 347 12.95 -21.12 12.15
C GLY A 347 14.17 -20.82 11.27
N GLU A 348 14.41 -21.68 10.29
CA GLU A 348 15.55 -21.58 9.34
C GLU A 348 15.20 -20.81 8.06
N THR A 349 13.92 -20.43 7.87
CA THR A 349 13.46 -19.75 6.67
C THR A 349 13.38 -18.25 6.90
N THR A 350 13.97 -17.47 6.00
CA THR A 350 13.89 -16.01 5.97
C THR A 350 13.09 -15.56 4.75
N LYS A 351 12.11 -14.68 4.96
CA LYS A 351 11.26 -14.10 3.91
C LYS A 351 11.54 -12.62 3.69
N TYR A 352 11.45 -12.22 2.44
CA TYR A 352 11.55 -10.82 2.02
C TYR A 352 10.46 -10.48 1.01
N TYR A 353 9.99 -9.24 1.09
CA TYR A 353 8.88 -8.72 0.30
C TYR A 353 9.37 -7.57 -0.59
N PHE A 354 9.19 -7.74 -1.90
CA PHE A 354 9.59 -6.85 -2.98
C PHE A 354 8.38 -6.20 -3.63
N ASP A 355 8.60 -5.09 -4.32
CA ASP A 355 7.61 -4.51 -5.21
C ASP A 355 7.00 -5.57 -6.15
N ALA A 356 5.79 -5.31 -6.63
CA ALA A 356 5.12 -6.20 -7.55
C ALA A 356 5.96 -6.37 -8.83
N VAL A 357 6.08 -7.60 -9.31
CA VAL A 357 6.72 -7.85 -10.60
C VAL A 357 5.85 -7.23 -11.70
N PRO A 358 6.40 -6.35 -12.56
CA PRO A 358 5.64 -5.71 -13.62
C PRO A 358 4.94 -6.72 -14.54
N GLU A 359 3.81 -6.32 -15.10
CA GLU A 359 3.07 -7.15 -16.04
C GLU A 359 3.93 -7.49 -17.27
N GLY A 360 3.80 -8.74 -17.73
CA GLY A 360 4.57 -9.27 -18.85
C GLY A 360 6.02 -9.66 -18.52
N VAL A 361 6.53 -9.34 -17.32
CA VAL A 361 7.82 -9.86 -16.86
C VAL A 361 7.64 -11.29 -16.38
N THR A 362 8.32 -12.22 -17.05
CA THR A 362 8.26 -13.67 -16.77
C THR A 362 9.59 -14.25 -16.28
N THR A 363 10.67 -13.49 -16.32
CA THR A 363 11.99 -13.95 -15.87
C THR A 363 12.58 -12.97 -14.87
N LEU A 364 13.05 -13.52 -13.75
CA LEU A 364 13.69 -12.79 -12.67
C LEU A 364 15.05 -13.43 -12.34
N THR A 365 15.98 -12.60 -11.89
CA THR A 365 17.22 -13.03 -11.25
C THR A 365 17.13 -12.67 -9.77
N VAL A 366 17.23 -13.67 -8.90
CA VAL A 366 17.27 -13.47 -7.45
C VAL A 366 18.70 -13.71 -6.99
N ARG A 367 19.27 -12.78 -6.23
CA ARG A 367 20.63 -12.88 -5.68
C ARG A 367 20.58 -12.68 -4.17
N ILE A 368 21.42 -13.42 -3.44
CA ILE A 368 21.84 -13.00 -2.10
C ILE A 368 23.26 -12.51 -2.20
N ILE A 369 23.51 -11.28 -1.74
CA ILE A 369 24.83 -10.67 -1.66
C ILE A 369 25.28 -10.53 -0.20
N ASP A 370 26.58 -10.37 0.01
CA ASP A 370 27.12 -9.86 1.26
C ASP A 370 27.13 -8.32 1.23
N LYS A 371 26.25 -7.68 2.00
CA LYS A 371 26.17 -6.22 2.09
C LYS A 371 27.37 -5.61 2.82
N ASN A 372 28.10 -6.38 3.61
CA ASN A 372 29.32 -5.91 4.28
C ASN A 372 30.54 -5.93 3.35
N SER A 373 30.45 -6.63 2.20
CA SER A 373 31.49 -6.62 1.18
C SER A 373 31.45 -5.31 0.37
N GLU A 374 32.60 -4.66 0.21
CA GLU A 374 32.74 -3.46 -0.63
C GLU A 374 32.31 -3.70 -2.08
N GLU A 375 32.52 -4.93 -2.58
CA GLU A 375 32.16 -5.32 -3.96
C GLU A 375 30.74 -5.90 -4.06
N GLN A 376 29.97 -5.96 -2.96
CA GLN A 376 28.65 -6.62 -2.90
C GLN A 376 28.70 -8.04 -3.47
N THR A 377 29.65 -8.83 -2.98
CA THR A 377 29.91 -10.19 -3.46
C THR A 377 28.63 -11.03 -3.51
N VAL A 378 28.34 -11.61 -4.67
CA VAL A 378 27.20 -12.53 -4.85
C VAL A 378 27.51 -13.86 -4.17
N LEU A 379 26.70 -14.22 -3.18
CA LEU A 379 26.81 -15.46 -2.42
C LEU A 379 25.95 -16.57 -3.04
N ALA A 380 24.82 -16.22 -3.64
CA ALA A 380 23.98 -17.16 -4.36
C ALA A 380 23.16 -16.43 -5.43
N GLU A 381 22.89 -17.10 -6.55
CA GLU A 381 22.08 -16.57 -7.64
C GLU A 381 21.14 -17.64 -8.22
N TRP A 382 19.89 -17.27 -8.44
CA TRP A 382 18.89 -18.09 -9.10
C TRP A 382 18.26 -17.35 -10.26
N THR A 383 17.91 -18.13 -11.29
CA THR A 383 16.95 -17.69 -12.31
C THR A 383 15.59 -18.22 -11.94
N VAL A 384 14.59 -17.35 -11.87
CA VAL A 384 13.21 -17.70 -11.58
C VAL A 384 12.35 -17.40 -12.79
N THR A 385 11.61 -18.39 -13.26
CA THR A 385 10.62 -18.23 -14.35
C THR A 385 9.22 -18.19 -13.76
N LEU A 386 8.48 -17.12 -14.02
CA LEU A 386 7.07 -16.97 -13.68
C LEU A 386 6.20 -17.46 -14.84
N PRO A 387 5.03 -18.07 -14.56
CA PRO A 387 4.01 -18.26 -15.58
C PRO A 387 3.52 -16.91 -16.14
N GLU A 388 2.98 -16.94 -17.36
CA GLU A 388 2.30 -15.78 -17.97
C GLU A 388 0.99 -15.43 -17.28
#